data_AF-A0A848UHS4-F1
#
_entry.id   AF-A0A848UHS4-F1
#
_cell.length_a   1.000
_cell.length_b   1.000
_cell.length_c   1.000
_cell.angle_alpha   90.00
_cell.angle_beta   90.00
_cell.angle_gamma   90.00
#
_symmetry.space_group_name_H-M   'P 1'
#
loop_
_entity.id
_entity.type
_entity.pdbx_description
1 polymer ?
#
loop_
_entity_poly.entity_id
_entity_poly.type
_entity_poly.pdbx_seq_one_letter_code
_entity_poly.pdbx_strand_id
1 'polypeptide(L)'
;MEAERRVTPGRLRRLTEELLEEQLGVVERSSKPDVLIDEVDYALRPPRHERRVPSYGSFVLPDHPIEAWHDVTGLDIVTSSTADDLDDAVRRYADGLTSWTVRTPGGVDSLVVFDRSTGSERDLVVLAQASGAMVVQRHPIGEVRLVGTFGVARWDGLGWHVEPPVDSWLHVATSGLDELDTVILGHLIRFAVHDLGAKGIGSLIVFRPSAERRVARERRMNRPPALRIHIAADLAPLRHVLTQTDGAALFDGAGTLTDLGVRLVPSAEAESSIAALGGTRHTSGRRYSFDDPGAVVIAVSESGPVTVFRRGEIIGRSRSD
;
A
#
# COMPACT_ATOMS: atom_id res chain seq x y z
N MET A 1 -39.88 -5.73 4.49
CA MET A 1 -39.27 -5.20 5.72
C MET A 1 -37.93 -5.87 5.89
N GLU A 2 -36.86 -5.22 5.45
CA GLU A 2 -35.51 -5.71 5.71
C GLU A 2 -35.15 -5.47 7.17
N ALA A 3 -34.48 -6.43 7.79
CA ALA A 3 -34.07 -6.34 9.18
C ALA A 3 -32.93 -5.33 9.31
N GLU A 4 -33.19 -4.25 10.02
CA GLU A 4 -32.20 -3.25 10.46
C GLU A 4 -31.00 -3.95 11.12
N ARG A 5 -29.78 -3.52 10.79
CA ARG A 5 -28.54 -4.12 11.32
C ARG A 5 -28.53 -3.98 12.85
N ARG A 6 -28.72 -5.09 13.56
CA ARG A 6 -28.62 -5.12 15.03
C ARG A 6 -27.17 -5.18 15.48
N VAL A 7 -26.59 -4.01 15.76
CA VAL A 7 -25.29 -3.89 16.41
C VAL A 7 -25.49 -3.86 17.92
N THR A 8 -24.80 -4.74 18.66
CA THR A 8 -24.87 -4.73 20.13
C THR A 8 -23.71 -3.93 20.73
N PRO A 9 -23.90 -3.17 21.82
CA PRO A 9 -22.81 -2.42 22.45
C PRO A 9 -21.62 -3.31 22.86
N GLY A 10 -21.90 -4.53 23.35
CA GLY A 10 -20.85 -5.49 23.72
C GLY A 10 -20.06 -6.04 22.53
N ARG A 11 -20.59 -5.95 21.31
CA ARG A 11 -19.84 -6.28 20.08
C ARG A 11 -18.87 -5.18 19.72
N LEU A 12 -19.33 -3.92 19.70
CA LEU A 12 -18.46 -2.78 19.39
C LEU A 12 -17.33 -2.66 20.40
N ARG A 13 -17.63 -2.83 21.70
CA ARG A 13 -16.61 -2.85 22.75
C ARG A 13 -15.52 -3.90 22.50
N ARG A 14 -15.89 -5.13 22.14
CA ARG A 14 -14.91 -6.19 21.83
C ARG A 14 -14.05 -5.85 20.63
N LEU A 15 -14.63 -5.25 19.59
CA LEU A 15 -13.87 -4.79 18.43
C LEU A 15 -12.90 -3.66 18.83
N THR A 16 -13.33 -2.73 19.69
CA THR A 16 -12.42 -1.70 20.21
C THR A 16 -11.27 -2.31 21.01
N GLU A 17 -11.55 -3.29 21.88
CA GLU A 17 -10.53 -4.02 22.64
C GLU A 17 -9.54 -4.73 21.69
N GLU A 18 -10.03 -5.45 20.68
CA GLU A 18 -9.22 -6.10 19.64
C GLU A 18 -8.28 -5.10 18.93
N LEU A 19 -8.78 -3.99 18.42
CA LEU A 19 -7.96 -3.01 17.68
C LEU A 19 -6.92 -2.30 18.58
N LEU A 20 -7.20 -2.17 19.88
CA LEU A 20 -6.25 -1.65 20.87
C LEU A 20 -5.16 -2.68 21.21
N GLU A 21 -5.53 -3.94 21.39
CA GLU A 21 -4.60 -5.04 21.68
C GLU A 21 -3.61 -5.26 20.53
N GLU A 22 -4.09 -5.16 19.29
CA GLU A 22 -3.28 -5.23 18.07
C GLU A 22 -2.38 -4.00 17.87
N GLN A 23 -2.49 -2.98 18.75
CA GLN A 23 -1.68 -1.76 18.74
C GLN A 23 -1.65 -1.07 17.36
N LEU A 24 -2.78 -1.15 16.63
CA LEU A 24 -2.91 -0.50 15.32
C LEU A 24 -2.80 1.03 15.47
N GLY A 25 -3.12 1.54 16.68
CA GLY A 25 -3.16 2.95 16.99
C GLY A 25 -4.24 3.71 16.21
N VAL A 26 -5.20 2.97 15.66
CA VAL A 26 -6.30 3.44 14.81
C VAL A 26 -7.38 4.11 15.66
N VAL A 27 -7.69 3.51 16.80
CA VAL A 27 -8.71 4.00 17.74
C VAL A 27 -8.22 5.28 18.40
N GLU A 28 -6.96 5.30 18.83
CA GLU A 28 -6.34 6.38 19.58
C GLU A 28 -6.11 7.64 18.75
N ARG A 29 -6.00 7.50 17.42
CA ARG A 29 -5.84 8.61 16.48
C ARG A 29 -7.16 9.15 15.95
N SER A 30 -8.27 8.46 16.18
CA SER A 30 -9.59 8.95 15.76
C SER A 30 -10.11 10.02 16.71
N SER A 31 -10.60 11.13 16.16
CA SER A 31 -11.28 12.18 16.93
C SER A 31 -12.64 11.72 17.47
N LYS A 32 -13.26 10.73 16.83
CA LYS A 32 -14.50 10.06 17.28
C LYS A 32 -14.40 8.55 17.07
N PRO A 33 -13.82 7.83 18.06
CA PRO A 33 -13.59 6.39 17.95
C PRO A 33 -14.87 5.59 17.71
N ASP A 34 -15.99 5.98 18.31
CA ASP A 34 -17.29 5.33 18.15
C ASP A 34 -17.78 5.30 16.69
N VAL A 35 -17.66 6.43 15.98
CA VAL A 35 -18.03 6.53 14.55
C VAL A 35 -17.16 5.61 13.71
N LEU A 36 -15.85 5.61 13.96
CA LEU A 36 -14.90 4.73 13.28
C LEU A 36 -15.20 3.26 13.54
N ILE A 37 -15.40 2.87 14.79
CA ILE A 37 -15.64 1.48 15.18
C ILE A 37 -16.93 0.93 14.55
N ASP A 38 -17.98 1.75 14.42
CA ASP A 38 -19.21 1.33 13.73
C ASP A 38 -18.95 1.02 12.24
N GLU A 39 -18.19 1.87 11.56
CA GLU A 39 -17.82 1.70 10.14
C GLU A 39 -16.89 0.49 9.93
N VAL A 40 -15.92 0.28 10.83
CA VAL A 40 -15.05 -0.92 10.80
C VAL A 40 -15.89 -2.18 11.03
N ASP A 41 -16.83 -2.15 11.97
CA ASP A 41 -17.72 -3.30 12.20
C ASP A 41 -18.62 -3.57 10.99
N TYR A 42 -19.07 -2.54 10.27
CA TYR A 42 -19.82 -2.71 9.03
C TYR A 42 -18.94 -3.36 7.95
N ALA A 43 -17.70 -2.89 7.78
CA ALA A 43 -16.76 -3.44 6.81
C ALA A 43 -16.34 -4.90 7.12
N LEU A 44 -16.20 -5.26 8.40
CA LEU A 44 -15.89 -6.64 8.80
C LEU A 44 -17.09 -7.57 8.58
N ARG A 45 -18.32 -7.06 8.76
CA ARG A 45 -19.52 -7.90 8.86
C ARG A 45 -20.72 -7.21 8.19
N PRO A 46 -20.65 -6.95 6.87
CA PRO A 46 -21.76 -6.30 6.17
C PRO A 46 -22.95 -7.26 6.04
N PRO A 47 -24.17 -6.74 5.85
CA PRO A 47 -25.34 -7.57 5.58
C PRO A 47 -25.11 -8.50 4.39
N ARG A 48 -25.40 -9.81 4.57
CA ARG A 48 -25.21 -10.82 3.53
C ARG A 48 -26.43 -10.88 2.62
N HIS A 49 -26.21 -11.00 1.31
CA HIS A 49 -27.26 -11.21 0.32
C HIS A 49 -26.94 -12.46 -0.50
N GLU A 50 -27.87 -13.43 -0.57
CA GLU A 50 -27.69 -14.68 -1.34
C GLU A 50 -26.35 -15.38 -1.08
N ARG A 51 -25.92 -15.43 0.19
CA ARG A 51 -24.63 -15.94 0.69
C ARG A 51 -23.39 -15.12 0.30
N ARG A 52 -23.52 -14.13 -0.57
CA ARG A 52 -22.46 -13.17 -0.91
C ARG A 52 -22.30 -12.14 0.20
N VAL A 53 -21.04 -11.80 0.48
CA VAL A 53 -20.66 -10.70 1.36
C VAL A 53 -20.24 -9.56 0.43
N PRO A 54 -20.95 -8.42 0.42
CA PRO A 54 -20.62 -7.31 -0.49
C PRO A 54 -19.27 -6.69 -0.13
N SER A 55 -18.60 -6.05 -1.08
CA SER A 55 -17.52 -5.10 -0.80
C SER A 55 -18.10 -3.80 -0.23
N TYR A 56 -17.24 -2.96 0.35
CA TYR A 56 -17.66 -1.72 0.99
C TYR A 56 -16.52 -0.71 1.03
N GLY A 57 -16.82 0.58 1.05
CA GLY A 57 -15.83 1.61 1.34
C GLY A 57 -16.41 2.88 1.92
N SER A 58 -15.67 3.49 2.86
CA SER A 58 -16.09 4.69 3.58
C SER A 58 -14.91 5.59 3.89
N PHE A 59 -15.09 6.89 3.66
CA PHE A 59 -14.25 7.96 4.22
C PHE A 59 -14.83 8.38 5.56
N VAL A 60 -14.11 8.06 6.64
CA VAL A 60 -14.59 8.34 8.00
C VAL A 60 -13.95 9.61 8.53
N LEU A 61 -14.80 10.58 8.86
CA LEU A 61 -14.42 11.87 9.43
C LEU A 61 -13.35 12.60 8.59
N PRO A 62 -13.57 12.82 7.27
CA PRO A 62 -12.65 13.63 6.48
C PRO A 62 -12.48 15.02 7.10
N ASP A 63 -11.25 15.52 7.08
CA ASP A 63 -10.91 16.87 7.55
C ASP A 63 -10.75 17.87 6.39
N HIS A 64 -10.57 17.36 5.16
CA HIS A 64 -10.48 18.16 3.96
C HIS A 64 -11.78 18.10 3.14
N PRO A 65 -12.21 19.23 2.56
CA PRO A 65 -13.40 19.28 1.69
C PRO A 65 -13.19 18.40 0.44
N ILE A 66 -14.26 17.76 -0.02
CA ILE A 66 -14.23 16.79 -1.14
C ILE A 66 -13.67 17.43 -2.41
N GLU A 67 -13.99 18.70 -2.64
CA GLU A 67 -13.54 19.48 -3.80
C GLU A 67 -12.01 19.59 -3.89
N ALA A 68 -11.30 19.52 -2.75
CA ALA A 68 -9.85 19.59 -2.70
C ALA A 68 -9.17 18.24 -2.99
N TRP A 69 -9.90 17.12 -2.98
CA TRP A 69 -9.30 15.80 -3.15
C TRP A 69 -8.75 15.60 -4.57
N HIS A 70 -9.34 16.26 -5.57
CA HIS A 70 -8.88 16.22 -6.97
C HIS A 70 -7.41 16.68 -7.08
N ASP A 71 -6.99 17.68 -6.31
CA ASP A 71 -5.64 18.26 -6.44
C ASP A 71 -4.52 17.27 -6.07
N VAL A 72 -4.83 16.32 -5.17
CA VAL A 72 -3.89 15.28 -4.73
C VAL A 72 -4.04 14.01 -5.56
N THR A 73 -5.27 13.65 -5.93
CA THR A 73 -5.59 12.36 -6.55
C THR A 73 -5.56 12.39 -8.08
N GLY A 74 -5.82 13.56 -8.68
CA GLY A 74 -6.07 13.71 -10.11
C GLY A 74 -7.28 12.90 -10.60
N LEU A 75 -8.30 12.74 -9.75
CA LEU A 75 -9.54 12.02 -10.05
C LEU A 75 -10.69 12.99 -10.18
N ASP A 76 -11.57 12.74 -11.15
CA ASP A 76 -12.86 13.42 -11.21
C ASP A 76 -13.83 12.80 -10.19
N ILE A 77 -14.56 13.65 -9.48
CA ILE A 77 -15.38 13.26 -8.33
C ILE A 77 -16.82 13.73 -8.53
N VAL A 78 -17.77 12.80 -8.45
CA VAL A 78 -19.21 13.10 -8.41
C VAL A 78 -19.73 12.82 -7.01
N THR A 79 -20.38 13.81 -6.41
CA THR A 79 -20.92 13.72 -5.05
C THR A 79 -22.45 13.82 -5.08
N SER A 80 -23.12 12.96 -4.32
CA SER A 80 -24.56 13.02 -4.07
C SER A 80 -24.81 13.13 -2.56
N SER A 81 -25.61 14.12 -2.14
CA SER A 81 -26.04 14.22 -0.75
C SER A 81 -27.01 13.10 -0.40
N THR A 82 -26.95 12.61 0.83
CA THR A 82 -27.77 11.48 1.32
C THR A 82 -28.57 11.82 2.58
N ALA A 83 -28.84 13.11 2.79
CA ALA A 83 -29.45 13.63 4.03
C ALA A 83 -30.83 13.01 4.37
N ASP A 84 -31.59 12.58 3.36
CA ASP A 84 -32.93 12.00 3.53
C ASP A 84 -32.93 10.46 3.50
N ASP A 85 -31.78 9.83 3.25
CA ASP A 85 -31.65 8.39 3.12
C ASP A 85 -31.24 7.72 4.44
N LEU A 86 -31.61 6.45 4.60
CA LEU A 86 -31.09 5.64 5.70
C LEU A 86 -29.64 5.25 5.40
N ASP A 87 -28.73 5.42 6.36
CA ASP A 87 -27.32 5.07 6.22
C ASP A 87 -27.11 3.67 5.60
N ASP A 88 -27.81 2.65 6.11
CA ASP A 88 -27.70 1.26 5.64
C ASP A 88 -28.19 1.06 4.19
N ALA A 89 -29.03 1.95 3.68
CA ALA A 89 -29.42 1.94 2.26
C ALA A 89 -28.30 2.54 1.40
N VAL A 90 -27.71 3.65 1.84
CA VAL A 90 -26.61 4.34 1.14
C VAL A 90 -25.37 3.45 1.05
N ARG A 91 -25.00 2.78 2.15
CA ARG A 91 -23.82 1.90 2.23
C ARG A 91 -23.81 0.79 1.17
N ARG A 92 -24.98 0.41 0.63
CA ARG A 92 -25.09 -0.62 -0.43
C ARG A 92 -24.58 -0.14 -1.78
N TYR A 93 -24.54 1.18 -2.00
CA TYR A 93 -24.02 1.77 -3.23
C TYR A 93 -22.53 2.02 -3.18
N ALA A 94 -21.89 1.93 -2.01
CA ALA A 94 -20.47 2.18 -1.82
C ALA A 94 -19.67 0.88 -1.92
N ASP A 95 -19.17 0.55 -3.11
CA ASP A 95 -18.46 -0.70 -3.38
C ASP A 95 -17.03 -0.72 -2.82
N GLY A 96 -16.51 0.43 -2.39
CA GLY A 96 -15.13 0.60 -1.91
C GLY A 96 -14.08 0.43 -2.99
N LEU A 97 -14.46 0.57 -4.26
CA LEU A 97 -13.56 0.54 -5.42
C LEU A 97 -13.76 1.78 -6.27
N THR A 98 -15.00 2.10 -6.63
CA THR A 98 -15.36 3.27 -7.44
C THR A 98 -16.28 4.21 -6.68
N SER A 99 -17.09 3.67 -5.77
CA SER A 99 -18.06 4.41 -4.98
C SER A 99 -17.84 4.21 -3.49
N TRP A 100 -18.01 5.29 -2.73
CA TRP A 100 -17.59 5.41 -1.34
C TRP A 100 -18.59 6.25 -0.56
N THR A 101 -18.89 5.87 0.68
CA THR A 101 -19.64 6.75 1.59
C THR A 101 -18.73 7.77 2.25
N VAL A 102 -19.28 8.93 2.62
CA VAL A 102 -18.64 9.88 3.52
C VAL A 102 -19.37 9.86 4.85
N ARG A 103 -18.70 9.33 5.89
CA ARG A 103 -19.23 9.20 7.24
C ARG A 103 -18.80 10.39 8.09
N THR A 104 -19.78 11.20 8.48
CA THR A 104 -19.60 12.28 9.46
C THR A 104 -20.14 11.82 10.82
N PRO A 105 -20.04 12.61 11.90
CA PRO A 105 -20.65 12.24 13.17
C PRO A 105 -22.18 12.13 13.12
N GLY A 106 -22.83 12.80 12.16
CA GLY A 106 -24.30 12.87 12.05
C GLY A 106 -24.94 11.69 11.31
N GLY A 107 -24.18 11.04 10.43
CA GLY A 107 -24.69 9.98 9.55
C GLY A 107 -23.73 9.71 8.41
N VAL A 108 -24.17 8.89 7.45
CA VAL A 108 -23.62 8.93 6.10
C VAL A 108 -24.17 10.18 5.42
N ASP A 109 -23.30 11.15 5.17
CA ASP A 109 -23.69 12.49 4.69
C ASP A 109 -23.74 12.57 3.16
N SER A 110 -22.85 11.83 2.50
CA SER A 110 -22.72 11.85 1.05
C SER A 110 -22.27 10.50 0.50
N LEU A 111 -22.62 10.24 -0.76
CA LEU A 111 -22.03 9.22 -1.61
C LEU A 111 -21.10 9.88 -2.62
N VAL A 112 -19.86 9.40 -2.69
CA VAL A 112 -18.81 9.86 -3.60
C VAL A 112 -18.53 8.79 -4.65
N VAL A 113 -18.45 9.17 -5.91
CA VAL A 113 -18.12 8.27 -7.03
C VAL A 113 -16.96 8.86 -7.82
N PHE A 114 -15.91 8.06 -8.02
CA PHE A 114 -14.74 8.41 -8.83
C PHE A 114 -14.91 7.95 -10.29
N ASP A 115 -14.26 8.66 -11.21
CA ASP A 115 -14.25 8.36 -12.65
C ASP A 115 -13.54 7.06 -13.05
N ARG A 116 -12.76 6.49 -12.12
CA ARG A 116 -12.06 5.20 -12.26
C ARG A 116 -11.93 4.49 -10.91
N SER A 117 -11.55 3.21 -10.96
CA SER A 117 -11.32 2.40 -9.76
C SER A 117 -10.14 2.93 -8.93
N THR A 118 -10.38 3.12 -7.63
CA THR A 118 -9.46 3.55 -6.56
C THR A 118 -9.32 2.49 -5.46
N GLY A 119 -9.54 1.21 -5.82
CA GLY A 119 -9.59 0.12 -4.85
C GLY A 119 -8.25 -0.49 -4.44
N SER A 120 -7.13 -0.10 -5.05
CA SER A 120 -5.82 -0.64 -4.68
C SER A 120 -5.33 -0.02 -3.38
N GLU A 121 -4.48 -0.73 -2.63
CA GLU A 121 -3.93 -0.18 -1.38
C GLU A 121 -3.19 1.15 -1.59
N ARG A 122 -2.45 1.27 -2.70
CA ARG A 122 -1.81 2.53 -3.06
C ARG A 122 -2.82 3.67 -3.21
N ASP A 123 -3.93 3.40 -3.89
CA ASP A 123 -5.00 4.39 -4.05
C ASP A 123 -5.56 4.80 -2.69
N LEU A 124 -5.76 3.84 -1.77
CA LEU A 124 -6.24 4.14 -0.41
C LEU A 124 -5.30 5.05 0.37
N VAL A 125 -3.98 4.87 0.24
CA VAL A 125 -2.99 5.75 0.89
C VAL A 125 -3.09 7.17 0.32
N VAL A 126 -3.20 7.31 -1.00
CA VAL A 126 -3.36 8.62 -1.65
C VAL A 126 -4.70 9.25 -1.26
N LEU A 127 -5.78 8.48 -1.22
CA LEU A 127 -7.11 8.91 -0.82
C LEU A 127 -7.14 9.38 0.64
N ALA A 128 -6.56 8.62 1.56
CA ALA A 128 -6.47 9.00 2.97
C ALA A 128 -5.65 10.29 3.16
N GLN A 129 -4.58 10.47 2.40
CA GLN A 129 -3.82 11.72 2.40
C GLN A 129 -4.62 12.90 1.83
N ALA A 130 -5.33 12.69 0.72
CA ALA A 130 -6.12 13.71 0.06
C ALA A 130 -7.27 14.21 0.93
N SER A 131 -7.97 13.28 1.60
CA SER A 131 -9.15 13.57 2.40
C SER A 131 -8.88 13.85 3.87
N GLY A 132 -7.66 13.52 4.34
CA GLY A 132 -7.27 13.38 5.75
C GLY A 132 -8.23 12.54 6.59
N ALA A 133 -8.98 11.66 5.93
CA ALA A 133 -9.94 10.76 6.57
C ALA A 133 -9.25 9.47 7.04
N MET A 134 -9.94 8.75 7.91
CA MET A 134 -9.72 7.33 8.07
C MET A 134 -10.47 6.60 6.95
N VAL A 135 -9.75 6.00 6.01
CA VAL A 135 -10.35 5.25 4.91
C VAL A 135 -10.55 3.80 5.35
N VAL A 136 -11.79 3.33 5.27
CA VAL A 136 -12.18 1.95 5.57
C VAL A 136 -12.60 1.30 4.26
N GLN A 137 -12.02 0.15 3.93
CA GLN A 137 -12.38 -0.61 2.73
C GLN A 137 -12.58 -2.08 3.10
N ARG A 138 -13.66 -2.69 2.61
CA ARG A 138 -13.76 -4.13 2.43
C ARG A 138 -13.56 -4.45 0.96
N HIS A 139 -12.45 -5.09 0.63
CA HIS A 139 -12.14 -5.51 -0.73
C HIS A 139 -13.00 -6.73 -1.14
N PRO A 140 -13.35 -6.93 -2.42
CA PRO A 140 -14.15 -8.09 -2.87
C PRO A 140 -13.59 -9.47 -2.50
N ILE A 141 -12.28 -9.57 -2.26
CA ILE A 141 -11.63 -10.83 -1.82
C ILE A 141 -11.86 -11.15 -0.33
N GLY A 142 -12.46 -10.22 0.41
CA GLY A 142 -12.85 -10.41 1.82
C GLY A 142 -11.95 -9.70 2.83
N GLU A 143 -10.79 -9.19 2.39
CA GLU A 143 -9.88 -8.38 3.20
C GLU A 143 -10.53 -7.06 3.62
N VAL A 144 -10.28 -6.62 4.86
CA VAL A 144 -10.66 -5.28 5.33
C VAL A 144 -9.41 -4.46 5.57
N ARG A 145 -9.34 -3.27 4.98
CA ARG A 145 -8.21 -2.35 5.09
C ARG A 145 -8.64 -1.07 5.78
N LEU A 146 -7.81 -0.61 6.71
CA LEU A 146 -7.92 0.69 7.35
C LEU A 146 -6.68 1.49 6.95
N VAL A 147 -6.87 2.71 6.47
CA VAL A 147 -5.77 3.57 6.03
C VAL A 147 -5.92 4.95 6.66
N GLY A 148 -4.82 5.47 7.17
CA GLY A 148 -4.75 6.80 7.77
C GLY A 148 -3.31 7.19 8.09
N THR A 149 -3.14 8.16 8.98
CA THR A 149 -1.80 8.68 9.36
C THR A 149 -0.90 7.65 10.05
N PHE A 150 -1.46 6.55 10.54
CA PHE A 150 -0.74 5.42 11.14
C PHE A 150 -0.20 4.41 10.11
N GLY A 151 -0.55 4.57 8.83
CA GLY A 151 -0.20 3.63 7.76
C GLY A 151 -1.40 2.82 7.29
N VAL A 152 -1.20 1.53 7.04
CA VAL A 152 -2.21 0.60 6.52
C VAL A 152 -2.35 -0.57 7.48
N ALA A 153 -3.55 -0.80 8.00
CA ALA A 153 -3.90 -2.02 8.71
C ALA A 153 -4.74 -2.93 7.81
N ARG A 154 -4.43 -4.22 7.76
CA ARG A 154 -5.12 -5.23 6.93
C ARG A 154 -5.65 -6.33 7.83
N TRP A 155 -6.92 -6.65 7.66
CA TRP A 155 -7.53 -7.84 8.24
C TRP A 155 -7.73 -8.88 7.15
N ASP A 156 -7.09 -10.03 7.30
CA ASP A 156 -7.02 -11.09 6.29
C ASP A 156 -8.03 -12.23 6.51
N GLY A 157 -8.82 -12.16 7.58
CA GLY A 157 -9.71 -13.24 8.02
C GLY A 157 -9.28 -13.90 9.33
N LEU A 158 -8.01 -13.76 9.70
CA LEU A 158 -7.41 -14.38 10.89
C LEU A 158 -6.94 -13.33 11.89
N GLY A 159 -6.29 -12.27 11.42
CA GLY A 159 -5.71 -11.25 12.30
C GLY A 159 -5.48 -9.93 11.58
N TRP A 160 -4.95 -8.96 12.34
CA TRP A 160 -4.58 -7.66 11.81
C TRP A 160 -3.08 -7.57 11.54
N HIS A 161 -2.73 -6.96 10.41
CA HIS A 161 -1.35 -6.71 10.00
C HIS A 161 -1.16 -5.23 9.73
N VAL A 162 -0.15 -4.61 10.33
CA VAL A 162 0.11 -3.17 10.20
C VAL A 162 1.38 -2.91 9.41
N GLU A 163 1.20 -2.21 8.28
CA GLU A 163 2.28 -1.53 7.60
C GLU A 163 2.35 -0.07 8.07
N PRO A 164 3.42 0.36 8.75
CA PRO A 164 3.59 1.76 9.13
C PRO A 164 3.75 2.65 7.88
N PRO A 165 3.60 3.98 8.00
CA PRO A 165 3.80 4.87 6.86
C PRO A 165 5.22 4.72 6.32
N VAL A 166 5.37 4.58 5.01
CA VAL A 166 6.68 4.45 4.34
C VAL A 166 7.64 5.56 4.77
N ASP A 167 7.12 6.78 4.93
CA ASP A 167 7.91 7.96 5.31
C ASP A 167 8.60 7.81 6.68
N SER A 168 8.08 6.95 7.57
CA SER A 168 8.66 6.69 8.90
C SER A 168 10.07 6.09 8.86
N TRP A 169 10.43 5.42 7.76
CA TRP A 169 11.75 4.81 7.57
C TRP A 169 12.43 5.24 6.26
N LEU A 170 11.73 6.00 5.41
CA LEU A 170 12.26 6.53 4.16
C LEU A 170 13.48 7.44 4.39
N HIS A 171 13.48 8.26 5.45
CA HIS A 171 14.59 9.17 5.75
C HIS A 171 15.94 8.46 5.91
N VAL A 172 15.94 7.26 6.52
CA VAL A 172 17.15 6.45 6.67
C VAL A 172 17.58 5.90 5.31
N ALA A 173 16.61 5.42 4.51
CA ALA A 173 16.86 4.85 3.20
C ALA A 173 17.41 5.87 2.17
N THR A 174 17.02 7.14 2.29
CA THR A 174 17.40 8.21 1.35
C THR A 174 18.62 9.01 1.80
N SER A 175 19.17 8.74 2.99
CA SER A 175 20.31 9.47 3.53
C SER A 175 21.51 9.48 2.57
N GLY A 176 21.99 10.66 2.18
CA GLY A 176 23.10 10.82 1.24
C GLY A 176 22.75 10.51 -0.23
N LEU A 177 21.48 10.59 -0.59
CA LEU A 177 21.02 10.78 -1.98
C LEU A 177 20.72 12.26 -2.22
N ASP A 178 20.69 12.68 -3.49
CA ASP A 178 20.18 14.00 -3.84
C ASP A 178 18.64 14.04 -3.78
N GLU A 179 18.08 15.23 -3.99
CA GLU A 179 16.63 15.46 -3.90
C GLU A 179 15.85 14.65 -4.94
N LEU A 180 16.35 14.57 -6.18
CA LEU A 180 15.67 13.86 -7.26
C LEU A 180 15.67 12.35 -7.01
N ASP A 181 16.82 11.81 -6.63
CA ASP A 181 16.99 10.40 -6.29
C ASP A 181 16.13 10.01 -5.08
N THR A 182 16.01 10.91 -4.11
CA THR A 182 15.13 10.74 -2.93
C THR A 182 13.67 10.59 -3.35
N VAL A 183 13.19 11.43 -4.28
CA VAL A 183 11.82 11.37 -4.80
C VAL A 183 11.58 10.05 -5.54
N ILE A 184 12.48 9.67 -6.45
CA ILE A 184 12.35 8.42 -7.23
C ILE A 184 12.42 7.18 -6.33
N LEU A 185 13.35 7.14 -5.37
CA LEU A 185 13.42 6.05 -4.41
C LEU A 185 12.13 5.97 -3.57
N GLY A 186 11.57 7.10 -3.17
CA GLY A 186 10.27 7.15 -2.49
C GLY A 186 9.14 6.54 -3.33
N HIS A 187 9.10 6.79 -4.65
CA HIS A 187 8.13 6.13 -5.53
C HIS A 187 8.36 4.62 -5.63
N LEU A 188 9.61 4.18 -5.74
CA LEU A 188 9.97 2.76 -5.81
C LEU A 188 9.63 2.01 -4.52
N ILE A 189 9.88 2.61 -3.35
CA ILE A 189 9.55 2.00 -2.07
C ILE A 189 8.03 1.92 -1.88
N ARG A 190 7.29 3.00 -2.15
CA ARG A 190 5.81 2.96 -2.08
C ARG A 190 5.23 1.92 -3.02
N PHE A 191 5.80 1.76 -4.22
CA PHE A 191 5.43 0.68 -5.14
C PHE A 191 5.77 -0.70 -4.56
N ALA A 192 6.98 -0.89 -4.04
CA ALA A 192 7.36 -2.15 -3.42
C ALA A 192 6.43 -2.55 -2.26
N VAL A 193 6.01 -1.59 -1.42
CA VAL A 193 5.14 -1.85 -0.27
C VAL A 193 3.67 -2.03 -0.71
N HIS A 194 3.08 -1.03 -1.36
CA HIS A 194 1.63 -0.97 -1.57
C HIS A 194 1.15 -1.66 -2.86
N ASP A 195 2.05 -1.90 -3.81
CA ASP A 195 1.72 -2.52 -5.10
C ASP A 195 2.18 -3.97 -5.19
N LEU A 196 3.37 -4.28 -4.64
CA LEU A 196 3.97 -5.61 -4.69
C LEU A 196 3.77 -6.38 -3.37
N GLY A 197 4.23 -5.83 -2.25
CA GLY A 197 4.15 -6.46 -0.93
C GLY A 197 2.71 -6.74 -0.50
N ALA A 198 1.84 -5.74 -0.62
CA ALA A 198 0.39 -5.87 -0.38
C ALA A 198 -0.32 -6.96 -1.21
N LYS A 199 0.32 -7.44 -2.29
CA LYS A 199 -0.21 -8.50 -3.17
C LYS A 199 0.60 -9.79 -3.13
N GLY A 200 1.58 -9.89 -2.23
CA GLY A 200 2.47 -11.05 -2.14
C GLY A 200 3.35 -11.25 -3.39
N ILE A 201 3.63 -10.19 -4.15
CA ILE A 201 4.43 -10.27 -5.38
C ILE A 201 5.90 -10.16 -5.00
N GLY A 202 6.54 -11.32 -4.77
CA GLY A 202 7.97 -11.38 -4.51
C GLY A 202 8.80 -10.84 -5.67
N SER A 203 9.63 -9.84 -5.39
CA SER A 203 10.37 -9.10 -6.43
C SER A 203 11.71 -8.61 -5.91
N LEU A 204 12.61 -8.30 -6.84
CA LEU A 204 13.88 -7.63 -6.53
C LEU A 204 14.03 -6.41 -7.43
N ILE A 205 14.09 -5.23 -6.82
CA ILE A 205 14.21 -3.95 -7.52
C ILE A 205 15.59 -3.37 -7.20
N VAL A 206 16.27 -2.86 -8.22
CA VAL A 206 17.56 -2.20 -8.09
C VAL A 206 17.41 -0.78 -8.63
N PHE A 207 17.56 0.21 -7.76
CA PHE A 207 17.66 1.61 -8.13
C PHE A 207 19.13 1.99 -8.26
N ARG A 208 19.53 2.44 -9.45
CA ARG A 208 20.90 2.89 -9.73
C ARG A 208 20.88 4.24 -10.44
N PRO A 209 21.06 5.36 -9.70
CA PRO A 209 20.94 6.69 -10.29
C PRO A 209 22.08 7.03 -11.25
N SER A 210 23.30 6.59 -10.93
CA SER A 210 24.46 6.78 -11.81
C SER A 210 24.51 5.75 -12.93
N ALA A 211 24.82 6.21 -14.15
CA ALA A 211 24.97 5.35 -15.32
C ALA A 211 26.25 4.48 -15.29
N GLU A 212 27.19 4.73 -14.37
CA GLU A 212 28.41 3.93 -14.24
C GLU A 212 28.11 2.52 -13.75
N ARG A 213 28.16 1.55 -14.68
CA ARG A 213 28.07 0.13 -14.36
C ARG A 213 29.37 -0.35 -13.75
N ARG A 214 29.32 -0.75 -12.48
CA ARG A 214 30.50 -1.26 -11.75
C ARG A 214 30.47 -2.76 -11.49
N VAL A 215 29.33 -3.42 -11.65
CA VAL A 215 29.13 -4.82 -11.24
C VAL A 215 28.60 -5.69 -12.38
N ALA A 216 29.11 -6.92 -12.46
CA ALA A 216 28.68 -7.93 -13.42
C ALA A 216 27.21 -8.31 -13.20
N ARG A 217 26.46 -8.40 -14.29
CA ARG A 217 25.04 -8.80 -14.27
C ARG A 217 24.69 -9.56 -15.55
N GLU A 218 23.89 -10.61 -15.42
CA GLU A 218 23.45 -11.39 -16.57
C GLU A 218 22.04 -10.96 -16.97
N ARG A 219 21.92 -10.34 -18.15
CA ARG A 219 20.61 -10.07 -18.76
C ARG A 219 20.05 -11.37 -19.33
N ARG A 220 18.84 -11.73 -18.92
CA ARG A 220 18.14 -12.93 -19.41
C ARG A 220 16.99 -12.60 -20.37
N MET A 221 16.62 -11.32 -20.47
CA MET A 221 15.49 -10.86 -21.26
C MET A 221 15.87 -9.68 -22.16
N ASN A 222 15.01 -9.44 -23.15
CA ASN A 222 15.09 -8.26 -24.01
C ASN A 222 14.89 -6.97 -23.21
N ARG A 223 15.33 -5.86 -23.78
CA ARG A 223 15.12 -4.54 -23.17
C ARG A 223 13.62 -4.28 -23.00
N PRO A 224 13.16 -3.91 -21.79
CA PRO A 224 11.75 -3.63 -21.55
C PRO A 224 11.31 -2.30 -22.21
N PRO A 225 10.00 -2.07 -22.37
CA PRO A 225 9.48 -0.74 -22.66
C PRO A 225 9.88 0.27 -21.56
N ALA A 226 9.95 1.55 -21.92
CA ALA A 226 10.38 2.64 -21.03
C ALA A 226 9.30 3.04 -20.01
N LEU A 227 8.95 2.10 -19.13
CA LEU A 227 7.98 2.31 -18.04
C LEU A 227 8.62 3.12 -16.91
N ARG A 228 7.91 4.11 -16.38
CA ARG A 228 8.40 5.03 -15.34
C ARG A 228 7.63 4.88 -14.04
N ILE A 229 8.35 4.75 -12.93
CA ILE A 229 7.76 4.48 -11.61
C ILE A 229 6.87 5.62 -11.06
N HIS A 230 7.06 6.85 -11.53
CA HIS A 230 6.28 8.01 -11.11
C HIS A 230 5.02 8.24 -11.96
N ILE A 231 4.80 7.44 -13.02
CA ILE A 231 3.63 7.57 -13.89
C ILE A 231 2.60 6.52 -13.50
N ALA A 232 1.44 6.96 -13.05
CA ALA A 232 0.36 6.08 -12.59
C ALA A 232 -0.04 5.02 -13.64
N ALA A 233 -0.12 5.42 -14.92
CA ALA A 233 -0.46 4.51 -16.03
C ALA A 233 0.58 3.39 -16.24
N ASP A 234 1.85 3.61 -15.86
CA ASP A 234 2.94 2.64 -16.04
C ASP A 234 2.99 1.62 -14.90
N LEU A 235 2.34 1.90 -13.75
CA LEU A 235 2.38 1.01 -12.58
C LEU A 235 1.67 -0.32 -12.83
N ALA A 236 0.57 -0.33 -13.60
CA ALA A 236 -0.17 -1.57 -13.87
C ALA A 236 0.64 -2.57 -14.71
N PRO A 237 1.25 -2.17 -15.85
CA PRO A 237 2.20 -3.01 -16.57
C PRO A 237 3.39 -3.47 -15.72
N LEU A 238 3.95 -2.59 -14.88
CA LEU A 238 5.05 -2.94 -13.98
C LEU A 238 4.66 -4.05 -12.99
N ARG A 239 3.51 -3.93 -12.32
CA ARG A 239 3.01 -4.99 -11.42
C ARG A 239 2.85 -6.31 -12.18
N HIS A 240 2.20 -6.26 -13.34
CA HIS A 240 1.87 -7.44 -14.12
C HIS A 240 3.12 -8.22 -14.55
N VAL A 241 4.13 -7.52 -15.05
CA VAL A 241 5.36 -8.18 -15.54
C VAL A 241 6.21 -8.73 -14.38
N LEU A 242 6.24 -8.04 -13.23
CA LEU A 242 7.01 -8.49 -12.06
C LEU A 242 6.43 -9.75 -11.42
N THR A 243 5.12 -9.98 -11.49
CA THR A 243 4.50 -11.24 -11.03
C THR A 243 4.98 -12.47 -11.82
N GLN A 244 5.48 -12.27 -13.04
CA GLN A 244 5.80 -13.35 -13.97
C GLN A 244 7.31 -13.49 -14.21
N THR A 245 8.11 -12.59 -13.63
CA THR A 245 9.54 -12.50 -13.92
C THR A 245 10.36 -12.94 -12.72
N ASP A 246 11.28 -13.88 -12.93
CA ASP A 246 12.35 -14.17 -11.99
C ASP A 246 13.57 -13.27 -12.23
N GLY A 247 14.25 -12.88 -11.15
CA GLY A 247 15.40 -11.97 -11.15
C GLY A 247 15.06 -10.52 -10.80
N ALA A 248 15.99 -9.62 -11.09
CA ALA A 248 15.92 -8.21 -10.70
C ALA A 248 15.38 -7.30 -11.82
N ALA A 249 14.64 -6.28 -11.43
CA ALA A 249 14.24 -5.14 -12.24
C ALA A 249 15.09 -3.92 -11.90
N LEU A 250 15.69 -3.27 -12.90
CA LEU A 250 16.62 -2.16 -12.69
C LEU A 250 16.00 -0.84 -13.15
N PHE A 251 16.07 0.15 -12.28
CA PHE A 251 15.61 1.52 -12.54
C PHE A 251 16.79 2.49 -12.52
N ASP A 252 16.80 3.42 -13.48
CA ASP A 252 17.76 4.52 -13.53
C ASP A 252 17.32 5.71 -12.65
N GLY A 253 18.15 6.78 -12.61
CA GLY A 253 17.88 8.00 -11.84
C GLY A 253 16.62 8.78 -12.27
N ALA A 254 16.08 8.51 -13.47
CA ALA A 254 14.79 9.06 -13.90
C ALA A 254 13.60 8.18 -13.45
N GLY A 255 13.87 7.07 -12.77
CA GLY A 255 12.88 6.09 -12.38
C GLY A 255 12.33 5.29 -13.57
N THR A 256 13.11 5.16 -14.65
CA THR A 256 12.74 4.38 -15.84
C THR A 256 13.25 2.95 -15.71
N LEU A 257 12.40 1.97 -16.02
CA LEU A 257 12.80 0.57 -16.09
C LEU A 257 13.78 0.37 -17.27
N THR A 258 15.01 -0.03 -16.94
CA THR A 258 16.10 -0.20 -17.92
C THR A 258 16.38 -1.65 -18.26
N ASP A 259 16.18 -2.56 -17.30
CA ASP A 259 16.42 -3.98 -17.42
C ASP A 259 15.45 -4.77 -16.55
N LEU A 260 15.14 -5.99 -16.98
CA LEU A 260 14.19 -6.87 -16.32
C LEU A 260 14.71 -8.32 -16.36
N GLY A 261 14.44 -9.09 -15.30
CA GLY A 261 14.90 -10.49 -15.17
C GLY A 261 16.41 -10.64 -15.10
N VAL A 262 17.09 -9.66 -14.51
CA VAL A 262 18.54 -9.66 -14.38
C VAL A 262 18.97 -10.58 -13.25
N ARG A 263 19.90 -11.49 -13.53
CA ARG A 263 20.58 -12.23 -12.47
C ARG A 263 21.68 -11.36 -11.88
N LEU A 264 21.60 -11.10 -10.59
CA LEU A 264 22.65 -10.44 -9.83
C LEU A 264 23.72 -11.49 -9.48
N VAL A 265 24.95 -11.28 -9.93
CA VAL A 265 26.08 -12.17 -9.67
C VAL A 265 26.97 -11.49 -8.63
N PRO A 266 26.97 -11.94 -7.37
CA PRO A 266 27.82 -11.35 -6.35
C PRO A 266 29.30 -11.66 -6.61
N SER A 267 30.18 -10.77 -6.14
CA SER A 267 31.62 -11.04 -6.12
C SER A 267 31.98 -12.08 -5.06
N ALA A 268 33.15 -12.71 -5.18
CA ALA A 268 33.68 -13.61 -4.17
C ALA A 268 33.88 -12.91 -2.80
N GLU A 269 34.17 -11.61 -2.82
CA GLU A 269 34.28 -10.80 -1.61
C GLU A 269 32.91 -10.64 -0.93
N ALA A 270 31.87 -10.28 -1.68
CA ALA A 270 30.50 -10.21 -1.16
C ALA A 270 30.00 -11.57 -0.63
N GLU A 271 30.33 -12.67 -1.32
CA GLU A 271 29.93 -14.01 -0.87
C GLU A 271 30.56 -14.41 0.47
N SER A 272 31.82 -14.01 0.70
CA SER A 272 32.57 -14.32 1.93
C SER A 272 32.29 -13.36 3.08
N SER A 273 32.05 -12.08 2.78
CA SER A 273 31.94 -11.02 3.78
C SER A 273 30.50 -10.68 4.17
N ILE A 274 29.54 -10.96 3.28
CA ILE A 274 28.12 -10.65 3.52
C ILE A 274 27.34 -11.94 3.75
N ALA A 275 26.94 -12.13 5.02
CA ALA A 275 26.11 -13.23 5.45
C ALA A 275 24.76 -13.26 4.71
N ALA A 276 24.28 -14.47 4.45
CA ALA A 276 22.95 -14.68 3.90
C ALA A 276 21.87 -14.08 4.82
N LEU A 277 20.80 -13.59 4.22
CA LEU A 277 19.65 -13.02 4.91
C LEU A 277 18.39 -13.44 4.17
N GLY A 278 17.44 -14.06 4.89
CA GLY A 278 16.17 -14.51 4.32
C GLY A 278 16.33 -15.48 3.14
N GLY A 279 15.46 -15.34 2.14
CA GLY A 279 15.53 -16.13 0.91
C GLY A 279 16.58 -15.65 -0.11
N THR A 280 16.66 -16.34 -1.24
CA THR A 280 17.63 -16.06 -2.32
C THR A 280 17.60 -14.60 -2.77
N ARG A 281 16.41 -14.00 -2.96
CA ARG A 281 16.29 -12.59 -3.39
C ARG A 281 16.91 -11.61 -2.38
N HIS A 282 16.67 -11.83 -1.09
CA HIS A 282 17.21 -10.98 -0.02
C HIS A 282 18.73 -11.11 0.06
N THR A 283 19.25 -12.34 0.00
CA THR A 283 20.70 -12.60 0.02
C THR A 283 21.40 -12.02 -1.22
N SER A 284 20.86 -12.26 -2.41
CA SER A 284 21.39 -11.71 -3.66
C SER A 284 21.34 -10.19 -3.68
N GLY A 285 20.23 -9.59 -3.24
CA GLY A 285 20.07 -8.14 -3.19
C GLY A 285 21.05 -7.47 -2.22
N ARG A 286 21.20 -8.05 -1.02
CA ARG A 286 22.15 -7.56 -0.01
C ARG A 286 23.59 -7.60 -0.54
N ARG A 287 24.03 -8.74 -1.09
CA ARG A 287 25.38 -8.90 -1.66
C ARG A 287 25.62 -7.98 -2.85
N TYR A 288 24.65 -7.84 -3.75
CA TYR A 288 24.76 -6.91 -4.87
C TYR A 288 24.90 -5.46 -4.40
N SER A 289 24.16 -5.05 -3.36
CA SER A 289 24.27 -3.70 -2.82
C SER A 289 25.63 -3.41 -2.17
N PHE A 290 26.36 -4.44 -1.75
CA PHE A 290 27.75 -4.32 -1.28
C PHE A 290 28.70 -4.12 -2.46
N ASP A 291 28.56 -4.92 -3.52
CA ASP A 291 29.37 -4.81 -4.73
C ASP A 291 29.14 -3.50 -5.50
N ASP A 292 27.91 -2.97 -5.47
CA ASP A 292 27.56 -1.66 -6.01
C ASP A 292 27.12 -0.69 -4.89
N PRO A 293 28.07 0.00 -4.22
CA PRO A 293 27.79 0.94 -3.13
C PRO A 293 26.87 2.11 -3.49
N GLY A 294 26.68 2.37 -4.78
CA GLY A 294 25.81 3.42 -5.27
C GLY A 294 24.44 2.92 -5.74
N ALA A 295 24.17 1.62 -5.64
CA ALA A 295 22.83 1.06 -5.82
C ALA A 295 22.05 1.05 -4.50
N VAL A 296 20.74 1.23 -4.60
CA VAL A 296 19.78 0.89 -3.55
C VAL A 296 18.98 -0.31 -4.03
N VAL A 297 18.90 -1.36 -3.24
CA VAL A 297 18.23 -2.60 -3.61
C VAL A 297 17.03 -2.82 -2.71
N ILE A 298 15.85 -3.02 -3.29
CA ILE A 298 14.60 -3.26 -2.58
C ILE A 298 14.19 -4.70 -2.85
N ALA A 299 14.21 -5.54 -1.82
CA ALA A 299 13.71 -6.91 -1.88
C ALA A 299 12.29 -6.95 -1.32
N VAL A 300 11.38 -7.54 -2.07
CA VAL A 300 9.99 -7.79 -1.65
C VAL A 300 9.84 -9.30 -1.47
N SER A 301 9.41 -9.71 -0.28
CA SER A 301 9.05 -11.10 0.02
C SER A 301 7.73 -11.47 -0.63
N GLU A 302 7.56 -12.73 -1.00
CA GLU A 302 6.26 -13.27 -1.42
C GLU A 302 5.25 -13.27 -0.25
N SER A 303 5.75 -13.24 0.99
CA SER A 303 4.92 -13.06 2.18
C SER A 303 4.51 -11.61 2.45
N GLY A 304 4.99 -10.64 1.66
CA GLY A 304 4.63 -9.23 1.78
C GLY A 304 5.74 -8.28 2.25
N PRO A 305 6.56 -8.62 3.28
CA PRO A 305 7.56 -7.70 3.80
C PRO A 305 8.58 -7.21 2.77
N VAL A 306 8.96 -5.94 2.91
CA VAL A 306 9.92 -5.23 2.06
C VAL A 306 11.17 -4.91 2.86
N THR A 307 12.35 -5.19 2.30
CA THR A 307 13.64 -4.83 2.88
C THR A 307 14.45 -3.99 1.88
N VAL A 308 15.07 -2.92 2.35
CA VAL A 308 15.90 -2.03 1.54
C VAL A 308 17.35 -2.15 1.98
N PHE A 309 18.24 -2.34 1.00
CA PHE A 309 19.67 -2.52 1.17
C PHE A 309 20.47 -1.44 0.46
N ARG A 310 21.59 -1.05 1.07
CA ARG A 310 22.64 -0.25 0.44
C ARG A 310 23.97 -0.58 1.11
N ARG A 311 25.04 -0.76 0.32
CA ARG A 311 26.38 -1.12 0.83
C ARG A 311 26.41 -2.39 1.69
N GLY A 312 25.52 -3.36 1.41
CA GLY A 312 25.41 -4.59 2.18
C GLY A 312 24.64 -4.47 3.50
N GLU A 313 24.18 -3.27 3.85
CA GLU A 313 23.45 -3.00 5.10
C GLU A 313 21.95 -2.85 4.86
N ILE A 314 21.16 -3.18 5.88
CA ILE A 314 19.71 -2.91 5.91
C ILE A 314 19.53 -1.44 6.29
N ILE A 315 18.94 -0.66 5.39
CA ILE A 315 18.68 0.78 5.62
C ILE A 315 17.19 1.11 5.81
N GLY A 316 16.32 0.12 5.61
CA GLY A 316 14.88 0.25 5.77
C GLY A 316 14.19 -1.10 5.68
N ARG A 317 13.10 -1.27 6.40
CA ARG A 317 12.28 -2.49 6.33
C ARG A 317 10.85 -2.18 6.71
N SER A 318 9.91 -2.83 6.04
CA SER A 318 8.57 -2.98 6.58
C SER A 318 8.61 -3.83 7.84
N ARG A 319 7.54 -3.81 8.63
CA ARG A 319 7.41 -4.80 9.69
C ARG A 319 7.27 -6.19 9.07
N SER A 320 7.98 -7.15 9.65
CA SER A 320 7.73 -8.56 9.46
C SER A 320 6.76 -8.99 10.56
N ASP A 321 5.73 -9.77 10.19
CA ASP A 321 4.86 -10.47 11.12
C ASP A 321 5.64 -11.33 12.12
#